data_AF-A0A536W033-F1
#
_entry.id   AF-A0A536W033-F1
#
_cell.length_a   1.000
_cell.length_b   1.000
_cell.length_c   1.000
_cell.angle_alpha   90.00
_cell.angle_beta   90.00
_cell.angle_gamma   90.00
#
_symmetry.space_group_name_H-M   'P 1'
#
loop_
_entity.id
_entity.type
_entity.pdbx_description
1 polymer ?
#
loop_
_entity_poly.entity_id
_entity_poly.type
_entity_poly.pdbx_seq_one_letter_code
_entity_poly.pdbx_strand_id
1 'polypeptide(L)'
;MARSNYIRAEHGKDRVTNVEVAVRDGNSKVDRNARFLVTPVLYISILVGAVLVASTYKLRIDGIFACPADGYTPDRYLAYCAAARYGDYEHGAFWFGLEPSVLGIAARADAMFLGDSRTNFGFSTDSTARWFSAASARYYLLGFTYGENVSFTGELLRRSSLQARIYIIAVEFFERRETIPAKDVMQNPGSYFRYEVKRFWQRLHQTICGTVPAICRDRTAVYRSRQTGSYSLNLGRWTGGADNPPVFYDREIDQEKIKGYVASGREFLSRLPVSRDCIILTTIPTIRKNAYSYSPSVDTASAVANILGLSFVAPHVDVLRTYDGSHLDRPSAERWSDAFLRVAGPQMQECLGKPLA
;
A
#
# COMPACT_ATOMS: atom_id res chain seq x y z
N MET A 1 50.71 -69.10 16.46
CA MET A 1 50.96 -70.46 16.99
C MET A 1 50.74 -70.45 18.50
N ALA A 2 49.96 -71.44 18.98
CA ALA A 2 49.83 -72.00 20.34
C ALA A 2 49.99 -71.07 21.57
N ARG A 3 48.93 -70.82 22.36
CA ARG A 3 48.48 -71.63 23.53
C ARG A 3 49.62 -72.00 24.50
N SER A 4 49.54 -71.55 25.76
CA SER A 4 49.01 -72.38 26.85
C SER A 4 49.18 -71.71 28.22
N ASN A 5 48.11 -71.78 29.01
CA ASN A 5 48.04 -71.49 30.43
C ASN A 5 48.89 -72.50 31.25
N TYR A 6 49.37 -72.08 32.42
CA TYR A 6 49.40 -72.93 33.61
C TYR A 6 49.21 -72.11 34.90
N ILE A 7 48.52 -72.74 35.85
CA ILE A 7 47.84 -72.21 37.04
C ILE A 7 48.56 -72.70 38.31
N ARG A 8 48.42 -71.91 39.42
CA ARG A 8 48.55 -72.23 40.87
C ARG A 8 49.94 -72.55 41.43
N ALA A 9 50.26 -72.32 42.71
CA ALA A 9 49.69 -71.58 43.84
C ALA A 9 50.75 -71.55 44.96
N GLU A 10 50.69 -70.55 45.86
CA GLU A 10 50.84 -70.61 47.33
C GLU A 10 51.18 -69.20 47.86
N HIS A 11 50.21 -68.51 48.48
CA HIS A 11 49.93 -68.41 49.92
C HIS A 11 50.78 -67.36 50.66
N GLY A 12 50.14 -66.28 51.14
CA GLY A 12 50.74 -65.39 52.13
C GLY A 12 50.07 -64.03 52.34
N LYS A 13 48.99 -64.03 53.14
CA LYS A 13 48.64 -63.04 54.19
C LYS A 13 48.20 -61.60 53.86
N ASP A 14 47.11 -61.26 54.57
CA ASP A 14 46.72 -59.98 55.17
C ASP A 14 46.17 -58.85 54.29
N ARG A 15 44.84 -58.65 54.33
CA ARG A 15 44.25 -57.49 55.06
C ARG A 15 42.72 -57.58 55.11
N VAL A 16 42.23 -57.60 56.34
CA VAL A 16 40.83 -57.55 56.74
C VAL A 16 40.29 -56.12 56.60
N THR A 17 39.03 -56.08 56.20
CA THR A 17 38.09 -54.97 56.10
C THR A 17 37.99 -54.13 57.38
N ASN A 18 37.64 -52.84 57.25
CA ASN A 18 36.38 -52.28 57.75
C ASN A 18 36.34 -50.77 57.54
N VAL A 19 35.26 -50.33 56.89
CA VAL A 19 34.84 -48.95 56.74
C VAL A 19 33.92 -48.64 57.91
N GLU A 20 34.28 -47.68 58.77
CA GLU A 20 33.33 -47.07 59.70
C GLU A 20 33.57 -45.56 59.84
N VAL A 21 32.53 -44.86 59.39
CA VAL A 21 31.94 -43.54 59.67
C VAL A 21 32.53 -42.65 60.79
N ALA A 22 32.47 -41.33 60.50
CA ALA A 22 32.18 -40.18 61.39
C ALA A 22 33.31 -39.13 61.46
N VAL A 23 33.14 -37.79 61.48
CA VAL A 23 32.00 -36.85 61.47
C VAL A 23 32.63 -35.43 61.41
N ARG A 24 32.01 -34.49 60.66
CA ARG A 24 32.04 -33.00 60.80
C ARG A 24 33.41 -32.25 60.76
N ASP A 25 33.54 -30.99 60.34
CA ASP A 25 32.65 -29.82 60.29
C ASP A 25 33.18 -28.79 59.26
N GLY A 26 32.34 -27.86 58.79
CA GLY A 26 32.85 -26.56 58.32
C GLY A 26 32.20 -25.90 57.09
N ASN A 27 31.00 -25.33 57.29
CA ASN A 27 30.50 -24.09 56.66
C ASN A 27 30.57 -23.89 55.13
N SER A 28 29.46 -24.18 54.45
CA SER A 28 29.03 -23.39 53.28
C SER A 28 27.51 -23.30 53.25
N LYS A 29 26.96 -22.34 54.01
CA LYS A 29 25.61 -21.82 53.78
C LYS A 29 25.70 -20.79 52.64
N VAL A 30 25.88 -21.26 51.42
CA VAL A 30 25.47 -20.50 50.24
C VAL A 30 24.13 -21.10 49.80
N ASP A 31 23.08 -20.29 49.94
CA ASP A 31 21.68 -20.59 49.69
C ASP A 31 21.45 -21.59 48.55
N ARG A 32 21.12 -22.83 48.90
CA ARG A 32 20.63 -23.83 47.92
C ARG A 32 19.32 -23.35 47.27
N ASN A 33 18.54 -22.53 47.97
CA ASN A 33 17.31 -21.94 47.44
C ASN A 33 17.57 -20.87 46.36
N ALA A 34 18.71 -20.18 46.40
CA ALA A 34 19.06 -19.18 45.38
C ALA A 34 19.45 -19.82 44.05
N ARG A 35 20.16 -20.96 44.06
CA ARG A 35 20.57 -21.66 42.82
C ARG A 35 19.38 -22.29 42.06
N PHE A 36 18.33 -22.72 42.78
CA PHE A 36 17.13 -23.28 42.17
C PHE A 36 16.19 -22.23 41.56
N LEU A 37 16.24 -20.96 42.00
CA LEU A 37 15.47 -19.86 41.39
C LEU A 37 16.23 -19.11 40.29
N VAL A 38 17.58 -19.05 40.37
CA VAL A 38 18.41 -18.36 39.38
C VAL A 38 18.37 -19.06 38.01
N THR A 39 18.29 -20.39 37.98
CA THR A 39 18.27 -21.16 36.72
C THR A 39 16.97 -20.93 35.90
N PRO A 40 15.76 -21.03 36.49
CA PRO A 40 14.53 -20.71 35.77
C PRO A 40 14.39 -19.21 35.46
N VAL A 41 14.83 -18.30 36.34
CA VAL A 41 14.79 -16.86 36.04
C VAL A 41 15.73 -16.49 34.90
N LEU A 42 16.95 -17.04 34.86
CA LEU A 42 17.89 -16.85 33.76
C LEU A 42 17.33 -17.43 32.46
N TYR A 43 16.78 -18.65 32.50
CA TYR A 43 16.16 -19.28 31.35
C TYR A 43 14.96 -18.47 30.82
N ILE A 44 14.06 -18.03 31.70
CA ILE A 44 12.93 -17.15 31.35
C ILE A 44 13.44 -15.82 30.78
N SER A 45 14.48 -15.23 31.37
CA SER A 45 15.06 -13.98 30.88
C SER A 45 15.67 -14.13 29.48
N ILE A 46 16.36 -15.24 29.21
CA ILE A 46 16.89 -15.57 27.89
C ILE A 46 15.74 -15.77 26.89
N LEU A 47 14.69 -16.50 27.27
CA LEU A 47 13.52 -16.71 26.42
C LEU A 47 12.80 -15.38 26.11
N VAL A 48 12.55 -14.55 27.12
CA VAL A 48 11.95 -13.22 26.94
C VAL A 48 12.84 -12.36 26.06
N GLY A 49 14.16 -12.33 26.31
CA GLY A 49 15.12 -11.62 25.47
C GLY A 49 15.09 -12.08 24.02
N ALA A 50 15.09 -13.39 23.77
CA ALA A 50 15.01 -13.96 22.42
C ALA A 50 13.68 -13.59 21.73
N VAL A 51 12.56 -13.64 22.44
CA VAL A 51 11.24 -13.23 21.92
C VAL A 51 11.22 -11.74 21.59
N LEU A 52 11.79 -10.89 22.44
CA LEU A 52 11.88 -9.45 22.20
C LEU A 52 12.76 -9.14 20.98
N VAL A 53 13.93 -9.78 20.86
CA VAL A 53 14.81 -9.63 19.70
C VAL A 53 14.13 -10.10 18.42
N ALA A 54 13.49 -11.27 18.43
CA ALA A 54 12.78 -11.78 17.26
C ALA A 54 11.59 -10.88 16.87
N SER A 55 10.86 -10.34 17.85
CA SER A 55 9.70 -9.47 17.62
C SER A 55 10.11 -8.10 17.07
N THR A 56 11.15 -7.50 17.65
CA THR A 56 11.72 -6.22 17.16
C THR A 56 12.34 -6.38 15.79
N TYR A 57 13.04 -7.48 15.53
CA TYR A 57 13.55 -7.81 14.20
C TYR A 57 12.41 -7.91 13.19
N LYS A 58 11.36 -8.70 13.46
CA LYS A 58 10.18 -8.83 12.58
C LYS A 58 9.47 -7.49 12.35
N LEU A 59 9.33 -6.66 13.39
CA LEU A 59 8.76 -5.32 13.28
C LEU A 59 9.58 -4.42 12.35
N ARG A 60 10.91 -4.55 12.39
CA ARG A 60 11.86 -3.82 11.54
C ARG A 60 11.93 -4.32 10.08
N ILE A 61 11.73 -5.62 9.83
CA ILE A 61 11.85 -6.18 8.47
C ILE A 61 10.55 -6.25 7.69
N ASP A 62 9.43 -6.50 8.38
CA ASP A 62 8.13 -6.74 7.74
C ASP A 62 7.01 -5.83 8.27
N GLY A 63 7.25 -5.13 9.38
CA GLY A 63 6.32 -4.15 9.95
C GLY A 63 6.55 -2.74 9.40
N ILE A 64 5.99 -1.74 10.07
CA ILE A 64 6.06 -0.34 9.62
C ILE A 64 7.49 0.20 9.58
N PHE A 65 8.39 -0.26 10.44
CA PHE A 65 9.80 0.17 10.47
C PHE A 65 10.62 -0.37 9.29
N ALA A 66 10.04 -1.24 8.46
CA ALA A 66 10.62 -1.59 7.18
C ALA A 66 10.46 -0.46 6.13
N CYS A 67 9.58 0.50 6.40
CA CYS A 67 9.26 1.60 5.51
C CYS A 67 10.16 2.80 5.81
N PRO A 68 10.44 3.64 4.80
CA PRO A 68 11.07 4.94 5.01
C PRO A 68 10.10 5.85 5.77
N ALA A 69 10.60 6.94 6.36
CA ALA A 69 9.80 7.96 7.05
C ALA A 69 9.99 9.38 6.49
N ASP A 70 10.81 9.53 5.47
CA ASP A 70 11.13 10.82 4.84
C ASP A 70 9.97 11.44 4.04
N GLY A 71 8.93 10.65 3.72
CA GLY A 71 7.76 11.13 2.98
C GLY A 71 6.63 11.69 3.84
N TYR A 72 6.72 11.61 5.17
CA TYR A 72 5.72 12.23 6.05
C TYR A 72 5.83 13.75 6.00
N THR A 73 4.68 14.42 5.90
CA THR A 73 4.55 15.87 6.09
C THR A 73 3.23 16.13 6.83
N PRO A 74 2.93 17.35 7.29
CA PRO A 74 1.59 17.66 7.81
C PRO A 74 0.46 17.30 6.82
N ASP A 75 0.74 17.40 5.52
CA ASP A 75 -0.17 17.03 4.45
C ASP A 75 -0.08 15.54 4.04
N ARG A 76 0.96 14.79 4.41
CA ARG A 76 1.16 13.43 3.87
C ARG A 76 1.17 12.34 4.93
N TYR A 77 0.56 11.21 4.60
CA TYR A 77 0.59 9.99 5.41
C TYR A 77 1.01 8.79 4.58
N LEU A 78 1.46 7.73 5.25
CA LEU A 78 1.89 6.51 4.60
C LEU A 78 0.66 5.69 4.18
N ALA A 79 0.31 5.77 2.90
CA ALA A 79 -0.84 5.09 2.32
C ALA A 79 -0.57 3.60 2.07
N TYR A 80 0.65 3.28 1.65
CA TYR A 80 1.09 1.92 1.38
C TYR A 80 2.59 1.78 1.61
N CYS A 81 3.02 0.60 2.03
CA CYS A 81 4.43 0.22 2.01
C CYS A 81 4.57 -1.27 1.69
N ALA A 82 5.59 -1.60 0.90
CA ALA A 82 5.93 -2.96 0.47
C ALA A 82 6.57 -3.80 1.60
N ALA A 83 5.90 -3.84 2.75
CA ALA A 83 6.28 -4.59 3.94
C ALA A 83 5.11 -5.54 4.30
N ALA A 84 5.40 -6.84 4.39
CA ALA A 84 4.37 -7.89 4.39
C ALA A 84 3.34 -7.78 5.53
N ARG A 85 3.70 -7.21 6.69
CA ARG A 85 2.80 -7.06 7.84
C ARG A 85 2.20 -5.66 7.97
N TYR A 86 2.73 -4.66 7.26
CA TYR A 86 2.14 -3.33 7.21
C TYR A 86 1.22 -3.17 5.99
N GLY A 87 1.78 -3.26 4.77
CA GLY A 87 1.04 -3.26 3.52
C GLY A 87 0.18 -2.00 3.31
N ASP A 88 -1.05 -2.24 2.88
CA ASP A 88 -2.08 -1.22 2.68
C ASP A 88 -2.52 -0.55 3.99
N TYR A 89 -2.71 0.77 3.95
CA TYR A 89 -3.39 1.53 5.00
C TYR A 89 -4.57 2.33 4.46
N GLU A 90 -4.47 2.84 3.23
CA GLU A 90 -5.41 3.82 2.71
C GLU A 90 -6.83 3.29 2.53
N HIS A 91 -7.05 2.01 2.22
CA HIS A 91 -8.42 1.49 2.10
C HIS A 91 -9.16 1.64 3.42
N GLY A 92 -8.53 1.26 4.53
CA GLY A 92 -9.11 1.44 5.86
C GLY A 92 -9.18 2.91 6.26
N ALA A 93 -8.20 3.73 5.88
CA ALA A 93 -8.21 5.17 6.17
C ALA A 93 -9.46 5.86 5.60
N PHE A 94 -9.84 5.53 4.37
CA PHE A 94 -11.07 6.05 3.76
C PHE A 94 -12.32 5.33 4.26
N TRP A 95 -12.34 3.99 4.24
CA TRP A 95 -13.54 3.21 4.53
C TRP A 95 -14.05 3.36 5.96
N PHE A 96 -13.13 3.54 6.92
CA PHE A 96 -13.42 3.75 8.33
C PHE A 96 -13.28 5.21 8.79
N GLY A 97 -12.88 6.13 7.89
CA GLY A 97 -12.70 7.54 8.23
C GLY A 97 -11.56 7.80 9.23
N LEU A 98 -10.48 7.02 9.18
CA LEU A 98 -9.37 7.14 10.14
C LEU A 98 -8.51 8.39 9.90
N GLU A 99 -8.59 8.97 8.70
CA GLU A 99 -8.06 10.29 8.39
C GLU A 99 -9.23 11.26 8.15
N PRO A 100 -9.89 11.80 9.19
CA PRO A 100 -11.14 12.56 9.03
C PRO A 100 -10.96 13.83 8.18
N SER A 101 -9.77 14.44 8.19
CA SER A 101 -9.46 15.58 7.32
C SER A 101 -9.53 15.21 5.84
N VAL A 102 -9.20 13.97 5.48
CA VAL A 102 -9.17 13.49 4.09
C VAL A 102 -10.58 13.46 3.50
N LEU A 103 -11.54 12.81 4.18
CA LEU A 103 -12.92 12.77 3.70
C LEU A 103 -13.52 14.18 3.64
N GLY A 104 -13.24 15.02 4.65
CA GLY A 104 -13.69 16.40 4.67
C GLY A 104 -13.11 17.25 3.53
N ILE A 105 -11.85 17.03 3.15
CA ILE A 105 -11.23 17.71 2.01
C ILE A 105 -11.79 17.19 0.69
N ALA A 106 -11.86 15.87 0.51
CA ALA A 106 -12.38 15.24 -0.70
C ALA A 106 -13.84 15.66 -0.97
N ALA A 107 -14.66 15.77 0.08
CA ALA A 107 -16.04 16.25 -0.01
C ALA A 107 -16.17 17.70 -0.48
N ARG A 108 -15.08 18.48 -0.44
CA ARG A 108 -15.04 19.87 -0.87
C ARG A 108 -14.22 20.07 -2.15
N ALA A 109 -13.93 19.00 -2.88
CA ALA A 109 -13.26 19.08 -4.16
C ALA A 109 -14.24 19.54 -5.25
N ASP A 110 -13.79 20.44 -6.11
CA ASP A 110 -14.54 20.84 -7.30
C ASP A 110 -14.41 19.77 -8.41
N ALA A 111 -13.27 19.09 -8.47
CA ALA A 111 -13.01 17.98 -9.37
C ALA A 111 -12.55 16.72 -8.64
N MET A 112 -13.05 15.57 -9.06
CA MET A 112 -12.66 14.27 -8.49
C MET A 112 -12.21 13.31 -9.58
N PHE A 113 -11.01 12.76 -9.40
CA PHE A 113 -10.42 11.78 -10.30
C PHE A 113 -10.68 10.37 -9.76
N LEU A 114 -11.41 9.55 -10.50
CA LEU A 114 -11.78 8.20 -10.14
C LEU A 114 -11.00 7.18 -10.95
N GLY A 115 -10.40 6.21 -10.28
CA GLY A 115 -9.67 5.13 -10.94
C GLY A 115 -8.84 4.33 -9.95
N ASP A 116 -7.70 3.83 -10.43
CA ASP A 116 -6.80 2.98 -9.66
C ASP A 116 -5.44 3.65 -9.41
N SER A 117 -4.43 2.84 -9.14
CA SER A 117 -3.06 3.30 -8.90
C SER A 117 -2.50 4.06 -10.09
N ARG A 118 -2.83 3.68 -11.34
CA ARG A 118 -2.38 4.38 -12.55
C ARG A 118 -2.97 5.77 -12.61
N THR A 119 -4.26 5.94 -12.34
CA THR A 119 -4.89 7.26 -12.26
C THR A 119 -4.20 8.13 -11.23
N ASN A 120 -3.95 7.57 -10.05
CA ASN A 120 -3.34 8.34 -8.97
C ASN A 120 -1.89 8.73 -9.32
N PHE A 121 -1.06 7.83 -9.84
CA PHE A 121 0.31 8.17 -10.28
C PHE A 121 0.33 9.11 -11.48
N GLY A 122 -0.54 8.90 -12.48
CA GLY A 122 -0.60 9.69 -13.71
C GLY A 122 -0.95 11.16 -13.48
N PHE A 123 -1.75 11.47 -12.44
CA PHE A 123 -2.16 12.83 -12.08
C PHE A 123 -1.47 13.39 -10.83
N SER A 124 -0.57 12.63 -10.18
CA SER A 124 0.25 13.14 -9.07
C SER A 124 1.43 13.96 -9.58
N THR A 125 1.12 15.10 -10.21
CA THR A 125 2.05 15.88 -11.04
C THR A 125 1.96 17.36 -10.72
N ASP A 126 3.04 18.10 -11.00
CA ASP A 126 3.05 19.55 -10.79
C ASP A 126 2.16 20.23 -11.83
N SER A 127 2.02 19.67 -13.04
CA SER A 127 1.05 20.11 -14.05
C SER A 127 -0.39 20.08 -13.54
N THR A 128 -0.80 19.00 -12.87
CA THR A 128 -2.15 18.91 -12.28
C THR A 128 -2.33 19.96 -11.19
N ALA A 129 -1.37 20.08 -10.27
CA ALA A 129 -1.43 21.09 -9.21
C ALA A 129 -1.48 22.52 -9.76
N ARG A 130 -0.65 22.85 -10.76
CA ARG A 130 -0.61 24.17 -11.40
C ARG A 130 -1.91 24.52 -12.11
N TRP A 131 -2.51 23.57 -12.84
CA TRP A 131 -3.76 23.82 -13.55
C TRP A 131 -4.90 24.16 -12.58
N PHE A 132 -5.10 23.34 -11.55
CA PHE A 132 -6.16 23.58 -10.56
C PHE A 132 -5.93 24.84 -9.73
N SER A 133 -4.67 25.14 -9.39
CA SER A 133 -4.29 26.40 -8.75
C SER A 133 -4.64 27.61 -9.62
N ALA A 134 -4.30 27.57 -10.92
CA ALA A 134 -4.62 28.64 -11.87
C ALA A 134 -6.14 28.81 -12.08
N ALA A 135 -6.89 27.70 -12.06
CA ALA A 135 -8.35 27.71 -12.12
C ALA A 135 -9.03 28.10 -10.81
N SER A 136 -8.28 28.34 -9.73
CA SER A 136 -8.80 28.58 -8.37
C SER A 136 -9.77 27.47 -7.91
N ALA A 137 -9.50 26.23 -8.30
CA ALA A 137 -10.34 25.07 -8.05
C ALA A 137 -9.62 24.02 -7.23
N ARG A 138 -10.38 23.26 -6.45
CA ARG A 138 -9.87 22.14 -5.64
C ARG A 138 -10.07 20.84 -6.40
N TYR A 139 -9.07 19.98 -6.37
CA TYR A 139 -9.18 18.62 -6.90
C TYR A 139 -8.83 17.59 -5.85
N TYR A 140 -9.38 16.41 -6.02
CA TYR A 140 -8.98 15.25 -5.24
C TYR A 140 -8.78 14.04 -6.14
N LEU A 141 -7.58 13.46 -6.08
CA LEU A 141 -7.30 12.18 -6.70
C LEU A 141 -7.84 11.09 -5.78
N LEU A 142 -8.80 10.32 -6.26
CA LEU A 142 -9.43 9.20 -5.55
C LEU A 142 -9.13 7.87 -6.27
N GLY A 143 -7.88 7.72 -6.70
CA GLY A 143 -7.29 6.42 -7.00
C GLY A 143 -6.68 5.78 -5.76
N PHE A 144 -6.43 4.48 -5.78
CA PHE A 144 -5.86 3.70 -4.68
C PHE A 144 -4.70 2.84 -5.18
N THR A 145 -3.80 2.39 -4.32
CA THR A 145 -2.56 1.66 -4.68
C THR A 145 -2.80 0.28 -5.28
N TYR A 146 -4.05 -0.21 -5.27
CA TYR A 146 -4.50 -1.43 -5.92
C TYR A 146 -5.33 -1.09 -7.16
N GLY A 147 -5.64 -2.10 -7.98
CA GLY A 147 -6.53 -1.99 -9.14
C GLY A 147 -8.00 -1.79 -8.74
N GLU A 148 -8.28 -0.72 -7.99
CA GLU A 148 -9.60 -0.34 -7.51
C GLU A 148 -10.51 0.16 -8.63
N ASN A 149 -11.81 0.02 -8.40
CA ASN A 149 -12.84 0.23 -9.41
C ASN A 149 -14.18 0.54 -8.71
N VAL A 150 -15.27 0.50 -9.48
CA VAL A 150 -16.61 0.87 -9.02
C VAL A 150 -17.09 0.06 -7.83
N SER A 151 -16.63 -1.19 -7.66
CA SER A 151 -17.03 -2.05 -6.53
C SER A 151 -16.65 -1.46 -5.17
N PHE A 152 -15.45 -0.87 -5.05
CA PHE A 152 -15.00 -0.25 -3.80
C PHE A 152 -15.26 1.26 -3.79
N THR A 153 -14.69 1.97 -4.77
CA THR A 153 -14.70 3.44 -4.79
C THR A 153 -16.11 3.97 -5.06
N GLY A 154 -16.92 3.29 -5.87
CA GLY A 154 -18.33 3.67 -6.08
C GLY A 154 -19.15 3.56 -4.80
N GLU A 155 -18.92 2.50 -4.02
CA GLU A 155 -19.57 2.32 -2.71
C GLU A 155 -19.05 3.33 -1.67
N LEU A 156 -17.74 3.64 -1.69
CA LEU A 156 -17.15 4.66 -0.83
C LEU A 156 -17.77 6.05 -1.09
N LEU A 157 -17.93 6.44 -2.37
CA LEU A 157 -18.60 7.68 -2.76
C LEU A 157 -20.04 7.74 -2.23
N ARG A 158 -20.78 6.63 -2.39
CA ARG A 158 -22.16 6.52 -1.92
C ARG A 158 -22.28 6.64 -0.39
N ARG A 159 -21.44 5.91 0.35
CA ARG A 159 -21.45 5.88 1.82
C ARG A 159 -20.98 7.20 2.44
N SER A 160 -20.06 7.88 1.80
CA SER A 160 -19.41 9.09 2.33
C SER A 160 -19.98 10.38 1.74
N SER A 161 -21.01 10.28 0.90
CA SER A 161 -21.63 11.40 0.17
C SER A 161 -20.60 12.31 -0.51
N LEU A 162 -19.51 11.72 -1.03
CA LEU A 162 -18.47 12.46 -1.73
C LEU A 162 -18.97 12.84 -3.12
N GLN A 163 -19.00 14.13 -3.39
CA GLN A 163 -19.49 14.70 -4.64
C GLN A 163 -18.52 15.76 -5.13
N ALA A 164 -18.44 15.90 -6.46
CA ALA A 164 -17.66 16.93 -7.12
C ALA A 164 -18.46 17.48 -8.30
N ARG A 165 -18.08 18.66 -8.80
CA ARG A 165 -18.72 19.29 -9.96
C ARG A 165 -18.21 18.69 -11.26
N ILE A 166 -17.00 18.14 -11.22
CA ILE A 166 -16.30 17.56 -12.35
C ILE A 166 -15.82 16.17 -11.95
N TYR A 167 -16.07 15.20 -12.83
CA TYR A 167 -15.56 13.85 -12.66
C TYR A 167 -14.63 13.49 -13.82
N ILE A 168 -13.41 13.10 -13.49
CA ILE A 168 -12.46 12.51 -14.43
C ILE A 168 -12.36 11.03 -14.09
N ILE A 169 -12.84 10.16 -14.97
CA ILE A 169 -13.00 8.74 -14.66
C ILE A 169 -12.16 7.92 -15.63
N ALA A 170 -11.18 7.18 -15.10
CA ALA A 170 -10.45 6.19 -15.88
C ALA A 170 -11.40 5.05 -16.30
N VAL A 171 -11.40 4.63 -17.56
CA VAL A 171 -12.41 3.67 -18.05
C VAL A 171 -12.36 2.32 -17.32
N GLU A 172 -11.17 1.87 -16.91
CA GLU A 172 -11.00 0.67 -16.07
C GLU A 172 -11.69 0.75 -14.70
N PHE A 173 -12.08 1.95 -14.26
CA PHE A 173 -12.92 2.13 -13.07
C PHE A 173 -14.24 1.36 -13.16
N PHE A 174 -14.77 1.13 -14.37
CA PHE A 174 -16.04 0.42 -14.54
C PHE A 174 -15.94 -1.10 -14.43
N GLU A 175 -14.74 -1.63 -14.16
CA GLU A 175 -14.52 -3.02 -13.80
C GLU A 175 -15.31 -3.40 -12.53
N ARG A 176 -15.76 -4.65 -12.43
CA ARG A 176 -16.45 -5.14 -11.22
C ARG A 176 -15.63 -6.22 -10.55
N ARG A 177 -14.73 -5.81 -9.65
CA ARG A 177 -14.06 -6.75 -8.76
C ARG A 177 -13.71 -6.10 -7.43
N GLU A 178 -13.75 -6.89 -6.38
CA GLU A 178 -13.15 -6.51 -5.11
C GLU A 178 -11.69 -6.95 -5.07
N THR A 179 -10.80 -6.02 -4.75
CA THR A 179 -9.42 -6.37 -4.42
C THR A 179 -9.35 -6.95 -3.00
N ILE A 180 -8.20 -7.53 -2.64
CA ILE A 180 -7.97 -8.05 -1.29
C ILE A 180 -8.20 -6.97 -0.21
N PRO A 181 -7.62 -5.76 -0.28
CA PRO A 181 -7.86 -4.74 0.75
C PRO A 181 -9.30 -4.21 0.72
N ALA A 182 -9.93 -4.03 -0.45
CA ALA A 182 -11.33 -3.64 -0.55
C ALA A 182 -12.25 -4.66 0.15
N LYS A 183 -12.09 -5.95 -0.18
CA LYS A 183 -12.85 -7.03 0.45
C LYS A 183 -12.65 -7.05 1.97
N ASP A 184 -11.42 -6.84 2.43
CA ASP A 184 -11.12 -6.83 3.86
C ASP A 184 -11.87 -5.70 4.60
N VAL A 185 -11.82 -4.47 4.10
CA VAL A 185 -12.49 -3.34 4.79
C VAL A 185 -14.01 -3.40 4.64
N MET A 186 -14.51 -3.85 3.49
CA MET A 186 -15.95 -3.89 3.19
C MET A 186 -16.69 -5.02 3.91
N GLN A 187 -16.07 -6.20 4.03
CA GLN A 187 -16.74 -7.42 4.49
C GLN A 187 -16.29 -7.92 5.86
N ASN A 188 -15.17 -7.41 6.42
CA ASN A 188 -14.66 -7.85 7.71
C ASN A 188 -14.69 -6.71 8.74
N PRO A 189 -15.72 -6.64 9.62
CA PRO A 189 -15.79 -5.61 10.67
C PRO A 189 -14.59 -5.57 11.60
N GLY A 190 -13.94 -6.72 11.84
CA GLY A 190 -12.73 -6.82 12.67
C GLY A 190 -11.50 -6.15 12.06
N SER A 191 -11.55 -5.74 10.80
CA SER A 191 -10.46 -5.01 10.15
C SER A 191 -10.27 -3.60 10.71
N TYR A 192 -11.33 -2.95 11.23
CA TYR A 192 -11.26 -1.60 11.81
C TYR A 192 -10.10 -1.46 12.81
N PHE A 193 -10.02 -2.36 13.79
CA PHE A 193 -8.98 -2.31 14.82
C PHE A 193 -7.58 -2.48 14.23
N ARG A 194 -7.42 -3.28 13.17
CA ARG A 194 -6.12 -3.46 12.51
C ARG A 194 -5.66 -2.18 11.84
N TYR A 195 -6.55 -1.44 11.19
CA TYR A 195 -6.20 -0.16 10.55
C TYR A 195 -6.00 0.96 11.57
N GLU A 196 -6.75 0.99 12.68
CA GLU A 196 -6.49 1.93 13.79
C GLU A 196 -5.13 1.68 14.43
N VAL A 197 -4.74 0.41 14.63
CA VAL A 197 -3.39 0.05 15.08
C VAL A 197 -2.34 0.54 14.08
N LYS A 198 -2.54 0.37 12.77
CA LYS A 198 -1.63 0.92 11.75
C LYS A 198 -1.51 2.45 11.84
N ARG A 199 -2.61 3.17 12.02
CA ARG A 199 -2.63 4.63 12.20
C ARG A 199 -1.82 5.07 13.43
N PHE A 200 -2.02 4.40 14.56
CA PHE A 200 -1.25 4.66 15.77
C PHE A 200 0.25 4.44 15.53
N TRP A 201 0.60 3.32 14.91
CA TRP A 201 2.00 3.01 14.58
C TRP A 201 2.62 3.98 13.59
N GLN A 202 1.86 4.58 12.66
CA GLN A 202 2.39 5.63 11.79
C GLN A 202 2.90 6.84 12.58
N ARG A 203 2.19 7.26 13.64
CA ARG A 203 2.63 8.40 14.48
C ARG A 203 3.93 8.09 15.22
N LEU A 204 4.02 6.89 15.79
CA LEU A 204 5.25 6.42 16.45
C LEU A 204 6.39 6.30 15.44
N HIS A 205 6.13 5.70 14.28
CA HIS A 205 7.09 5.54 13.21
C HIS A 205 7.61 6.89 12.71
N GLN A 206 6.73 7.85 12.41
CA GLN A 206 7.13 9.20 12.01
C GLN A 206 8.06 9.85 13.04
N THR A 207 7.74 9.74 14.32
CA THR A 207 8.53 10.33 15.41
C THR A 207 9.90 9.64 15.55
N ILE A 208 9.89 8.31 15.66
CA ILE A 208 11.10 7.51 15.91
C ILE A 208 12.03 7.53 14.71
N CYS A 209 11.52 7.26 13.51
CA CYS A 209 12.31 7.24 12.28
C CYS A 209 12.74 8.64 11.83
N GLY A 210 11.94 9.67 12.12
CA GLY A 210 12.34 11.06 11.86
C GLY A 210 13.50 11.51 12.76
N THR A 211 13.59 10.97 13.98
CA THR A 211 14.66 11.31 14.94
C THR A 211 15.89 10.41 14.76
N VAL A 212 15.69 9.11 14.52
CA VAL A 212 16.76 8.12 14.37
C VAL A 212 16.54 7.30 13.08
N PRO A 213 16.89 7.85 11.90
CA PRO A 213 16.62 7.20 10.62
C PRO A 213 17.21 5.80 10.49
N ALA A 214 18.33 5.50 11.16
CA ALA A 214 19.02 4.21 11.11
C ALA A 214 18.18 3.02 11.61
N ILE A 215 17.14 3.26 12.40
CA ILE A 215 16.23 2.22 12.87
C ILE A 215 15.37 1.68 11.71
N CYS A 216 15.06 2.54 10.75
CA CYS A 216 14.05 2.30 9.73
C CYS A 216 14.72 1.91 8.41
N ARG A 217 14.00 1.15 7.60
CA ARG A 217 14.50 0.70 6.30
C ARG A 217 13.87 1.53 5.18
N ASP A 218 14.09 1.08 3.96
CA ASP A 218 13.85 1.78 2.72
C ASP A 218 13.06 0.86 1.77
N ARG A 219 12.01 0.20 2.25
CA ARG A 219 11.05 -0.46 1.35
C ARG A 219 10.34 0.58 0.48
N THR A 220 9.88 0.15 -0.69
CA THR A 220 9.02 0.99 -1.52
C THR A 220 7.78 1.43 -0.73
N ALA A 221 7.50 2.72 -0.74
CA ALA A 221 6.43 3.33 0.01
C ALA A 221 5.72 4.40 -0.81
N VAL A 222 4.42 4.52 -0.60
CA VAL A 222 3.58 5.53 -1.20
C VAL A 222 2.98 6.39 -0.10
N TYR A 223 3.22 7.69 -0.20
CA TYR A 223 2.63 8.67 0.70
C TYR A 223 1.54 9.43 -0.02
N ARG A 224 0.39 9.59 0.62
CA ARG A 224 -0.77 10.29 0.05
C ARG A 224 -0.94 11.66 0.68
N SER A 225 -1.16 12.68 -0.15
CA SER A 225 -1.59 14.01 0.27
C SER A 225 -3.01 13.97 0.83
N ARG A 226 -3.22 14.61 1.97
CA ARG A 226 -4.53 14.82 2.59
C ARG A 226 -5.31 15.90 1.87
N GLN A 227 -4.62 16.85 1.23
CA GLN A 227 -5.22 17.98 0.53
C GLN A 227 -5.69 17.64 -0.89
N THR A 228 -4.96 16.79 -1.62
CA THR A 228 -5.23 16.54 -3.04
C THR A 228 -5.32 15.06 -3.40
N GLY A 229 -5.01 14.15 -2.48
CA GLY A 229 -4.92 12.72 -2.77
C GLY A 229 -3.69 12.32 -3.60
N SER A 230 -2.82 13.27 -3.98
CA SER A 230 -1.62 12.98 -4.78
C SER A 230 -0.64 12.06 -4.05
N TYR A 231 0.00 11.17 -4.80
CA TYR A 231 1.06 10.30 -4.35
C TYR A 231 2.44 10.92 -4.44
N SER A 232 3.24 10.61 -3.43
CA SER A 232 4.70 10.73 -3.43
C SER A 232 5.28 9.33 -3.28
N LEU A 233 5.97 8.88 -4.33
CA LEU A 233 6.61 7.57 -4.36
C LEU A 233 8.01 7.66 -3.76
N ASN A 234 8.29 6.81 -2.79
CA ASN A 234 9.65 6.48 -2.39
C ASN A 234 9.95 5.07 -2.91
N LEU A 235 10.85 4.94 -3.89
CA LEU A 235 11.25 3.64 -4.43
C LEU A 235 12.12 2.85 -3.44
N GLY A 236 12.81 3.54 -2.53
CA GLY A 236 13.68 2.91 -1.55
C GLY A 236 14.77 2.06 -2.21
N ARG A 237 14.95 0.82 -1.74
CA ARG A 237 15.85 -0.20 -2.30
C ARG A 237 15.35 -0.89 -3.57
N TRP A 238 14.21 -0.49 -4.10
CA TRP A 238 13.69 -1.11 -5.30
C TRP A 238 14.63 -0.83 -6.48
N THR A 239 15.21 -1.89 -7.02
CA THR A 239 16.06 -1.90 -8.21
C THR A 239 15.28 -2.35 -9.46
N GLY A 240 13.96 -2.49 -9.34
CA GLY A 240 13.15 -3.43 -10.11
C GLY A 240 12.43 -2.87 -11.34
N GLY A 241 13.14 -2.13 -12.17
CA GLY A 241 12.68 -1.76 -13.52
C GLY A 241 13.80 -1.07 -14.29
N ALA A 242 14.99 -1.68 -14.39
CA ALA A 242 16.15 -1.09 -15.06
C ALA A 242 15.88 -0.61 -16.50
N ASP A 243 14.80 -1.10 -17.11
CA ASP A 243 14.44 -0.78 -18.48
C ASP A 243 13.43 0.37 -18.61
N ASN A 244 12.84 0.88 -17.52
CA ASN A 244 11.74 1.88 -17.50
C ASN A 244 10.91 1.80 -18.79
N PRO A 245 10.20 0.69 -19.03
CA PRO A 245 9.87 0.30 -20.40
C PRO A 245 8.96 1.36 -21.05
N PRO A 246 9.13 1.58 -22.36
CA PRO A 246 8.35 2.57 -23.08
C PRO A 246 6.88 2.17 -23.05
N VAL A 247 6.03 3.17 -22.88
CA VAL A 247 4.58 3.03 -22.99
C VAL A 247 4.20 2.57 -24.40
N PHE A 248 3.18 1.72 -24.48
CA PHE A 248 2.65 1.24 -25.75
C PHE A 248 1.17 1.63 -25.87
N TYR A 249 0.84 2.38 -26.92
CA TYR A 249 -0.54 2.77 -27.20
C TYR A 249 -1.24 1.69 -28.01
N ASP A 250 -1.84 0.75 -27.29
CA ASP A 250 -2.61 -0.30 -27.93
C ASP A 250 -3.88 0.25 -28.60
N ARG A 251 -4.23 -0.38 -29.71
CA ARG A 251 -5.37 -0.09 -30.60
C ARG A 251 -6.36 -1.26 -30.71
N GLU A 252 -6.07 -2.41 -30.10
CA GLU A 252 -6.97 -3.57 -30.13
C GLU A 252 -8.30 -3.24 -29.45
N ILE A 253 -9.41 -3.64 -30.05
CA ILE A 253 -10.75 -3.42 -29.51
C ILE A 253 -11.24 -4.70 -28.82
N ASP A 254 -11.47 -4.62 -27.51
CA ASP A 254 -12.00 -5.73 -26.70
C ASP A 254 -13.51 -5.54 -26.47
N GLN A 255 -14.32 -6.33 -27.18
CA GLN A 255 -15.78 -6.23 -27.15
C GLN A 255 -16.39 -6.66 -25.81
N GLU A 256 -15.78 -7.62 -25.12
CA GLU A 256 -16.27 -8.08 -23.82
C GLU A 256 -16.05 -7.02 -22.73
N LYS A 257 -14.86 -6.39 -22.73
CA LYS A 257 -14.61 -5.22 -21.87
C LYS A 257 -15.56 -4.07 -22.18
N ILE A 258 -15.82 -3.76 -23.45
CA ILE A 258 -16.78 -2.71 -23.82
C ILE A 258 -18.15 -3.00 -23.21
N LYS A 259 -18.68 -4.21 -23.40
CA LYS A 259 -19.99 -4.59 -22.88
C LYS A 259 -20.06 -4.47 -21.36
N GLY A 260 -19.06 -4.99 -20.64
CA GLY A 260 -18.97 -4.93 -19.19
C GLY A 260 -18.89 -3.49 -18.67
N TYR A 261 -17.98 -2.69 -19.22
CA TYR A 261 -17.74 -1.32 -18.79
C TYR A 261 -18.90 -0.38 -19.12
N VAL A 262 -19.57 -0.56 -20.26
CA VAL A 262 -20.78 0.21 -20.59
C VAL A 262 -21.91 -0.09 -19.61
N ALA A 263 -22.14 -1.37 -19.27
CA ALA A 263 -23.19 -1.74 -18.33
C ALA A 263 -22.95 -1.14 -16.94
N SER A 264 -21.74 -1.32 -16.39
CA SER A 264 -21.34 -0.71 -15.12
C SER A 264 -21.33 0.81 -15.14
N GLY A 265 -20.84 1.40 -16.24
CA GLY A 265 -20.80 2.84 -16.44
C GLY A 265 -22.19 3.47 -16.43
N ARG A 266 -23.16 2.90 -17.15
CA ARG A 266 -24.55 3.38 -17.13
C ARG A 266 -25.13 3.39 -15.72
N GLU A 267 -24.94 2.31 -14.96
CA GLU A 267 -25.42 2.23 -13.58
C GLU A 267 -24.76 3.30 -12.70
N PHE A 268 -23.44 3.40 -12.72
CA PHE A 268 -22.70 4.34 -11.88
C PHE A 268 -23.02 5.80 -12.21
N LEU A 269 -22.95 6.16 -13.50
CA LEU A 269 -23.15 7.52 -13.99
C LEU A 269 -24.58 8.01 -13.74
N SER A 270 -25.58 7.11 -13.70
CA SER A 270 -26.98 7.47 -13.41
C SER A 270 -27.17 8.03 -11.99
N ARG A 271 -26.20 7.80 -11.09
CA ARG A 271 -26.24 8.21 -9.68
C ARG A 271 -25.38 9.43 -9.38
N LEU A 272 -24.61 9.93 -10.36
CA LEU A 272 -23.77 11.10 -10.14
C LEU A 272 -24.61 12.39 -10.23
N PRO A 273 -24.49 13.31 -9.26
CA PRO A 273 -25.26 14.55 -9.24
C PRO A 273 -24.59 15.64 -10.10
N VAL A 274 -24.24 15.29 -11.33
CA VAL A 274 -23.63 16.23 -12.29
C VAL A 274 -24.20 16.00 -13.68
N SER A 275 -24.18 17.06 -14.47
CA SER A 275 -24.48 16.95 -15.90
C SER A 275 -23.40 16.12 -16.61
N ARG A 276 -23.81 15.40 -17.66
CA ARG A 276 -22.95 14.48 -18.42
C ARG A 276 -21.76 15.19 -19.06
N ASP A 277 -21.91 16.46 -19.42
CA ASP A 277 -20.87 17.33 -19.96
C ASP A 277 -19.81 17.74 -18.92
N CYS A 278 -20.00 17.40 -17.64
CA CYS A 278 -18.99 17.56 -16.59
C CYS A 278 -18.34 16.24 -16.18
N ILE A 279 -18.49 15.21 -17.02
CA ILE A 279 -17.85 13.91 -16.87
C ILE A 279 -16.91 13.70 -18.05
N ILE A 280 -15.64 13.45 -17.77
CA ILE A 280 -14.60 13.18 -18.76
C ILE A 280 -14.07 11.77 -18.51
N LEU A 281 -14.13 10.91 -19.52
CA LEU A 281 -13.49 9.62 -19.48
C LEU A 281 -12.05 9.71 -19.97
N THR A 282 -11.18 8.89 -19.40
CA THR A 282 -9.75 8.83 -19.73
C THR A 282 -9.22 7.41 -19.63
N THR A 283 -7.99 7.18 -20.07
CA THR A 283 -7.22 5.97 -19.77
C THR A 283 -5.76 6.38 -19.63
N ILE A 284 -5.08 5.86 -18.60
CA ILE A 284 -3.66 6.16 -18.38
C ILE A 284 -2.85 5.18 -19.23
N PRO A 285 -1.97 5.67 -20.12
CA PRO A 285 -1.25 4.78 -21.01
C PRO A 285 -0.17 4.02 -20.23
N THR A 286 0.01 2.74 -20.59
CA THR A 286 0.90 1.78 -19.91
C THR A 286 1.60 0.90 -20.95
N ILE A 287 2.49 0.00 -20.53
CA ILE A 287 2.98 -1.05 -21.43
C ILE A 287 1.89 -2.12 -21.58
N ARG A 288 1.74 -2.72 -22.77
CA ARG A 288 0.89 -3.91 -22.93
C ARG A 288 1.73 -5.08 -23.41
N LYS A 289 1.83 -6.12 -22.58
CA LYS A 289 2.29 -7.45 -23.03
C LYS A 289 1.63 -8.66 -22.34
N ASN A 290 0.81 -8.47 -21.30
CA ASN A 290 0.33 -9.60 -20.50
C ASN A 290 -1.17 -9.48 -20.21
N ALA A 291 -1.87 -10.62 -20.23
CA ALA A 291 -3.30 -10.80 -19.94
C ALA A 291 -3.79 -10.32 -18.56
N TYR A 292 -2.91 -9.74 -17.74
CA TYR A 292 -3.20 -9.23 -16.39
C TYR A 292 -3.44 -7.71 -16.35
N SER A 293 -3.33 -7.01 -17.49
CA SER A 293 -3.66 -5.58 -17.54
C SER A 293 -5.18 -5.39 -17.72
N TYR A 294 -5.84 -4.95 -16.65
CA TYR A 294 -7.25 -4.58 -16.68
C TYR A 294 -7.48 -3.30 -17.48
N SER A 295 -6.48 -2.41 -17.58
CA SER A 295 -6.60 -1.19 -18.39
C SER A 295 -6.95 -1.54 -19.85
N PRO A 296 -8.04 -0.96 -20.38
CA PRO A 296 -8.38 -1.11 -21.79
C PRO A 296 -7.35 -0.41 -22.66
N SER A 297 -7.26 -0.84 -23.93
CA SER A 297 -6.58 -0.05 -24.95
C SER A 297 -7.24 1.32 -25.12
N VAL A 298 -6.56 2.26 -25.77
CA VAL A 298 -7.14 3.59 -26.04
C VAL A 298 -8.39 3.48 -26.90
N ASP A 299 -8.39 2.58 -27.88
CA ASP A 299 -9.52 2.41 -28.80
C ASP A 299 -10.71 1.72 -28.11
N THR A 300 -10.46 0.74 -27.22
CA THR A 300 -11.50 0.15 -26.36
C THR A 300 -12.10 1.21 -25.43
N ALA A 301 -11.26 2.02 -24.79
CA ALA A 301 -11.71 3.09 -23.88
C ALA A 301 -12.53 4.16 -24.61
N SER A 302 -12.09 4.55 -25.80
CA SER A 302 -12.80 5.48 -26.70
C SER A 302 -14.16 4.91 -27.10
N ALA A 303 -14.24 3.63 -27.47
CA ALA A 303 -15.51 2.98 -27.80
C ALA A 303 -16.49 2.98 -26.62
N VAL A 304 -16.02 2.70 -25.39
CA VAL A 304 -16.85 2.80 -24.18
C VAL A 304 -17.39 4.22 -24.00
N ALA A 305 -16.55 5.24 -24.12
CA ALA A 305 -16.96 6.63 -23.98
C ALA A 305 -17.99 7.05 -25.03
N ASN A 306 -17.79 6.64 -26.29
CA ASN A 306 -18.73 6.91 -27.37
C ASN A 306 -20.11 6.29 -27.11
N ILE A 307 -20.16 5.03 -26.65
CA ILE A 307 -21.43 4.34 -26.33
C ILE A 307 -22.12 4.96 -25.12
N LEU A 308 -21.33 5.46 -24.16
CA LEU A 308 -21.85 6.21 -23.03
C LEU A 308 -22.24 7.64 -23.41
N GLY A 309 -21.83 8.16 -24.57
CA GLY A 309 -22.06 9.56 -24.94
C GLY A 309 -21.37 10.53 -23.97
N LEU A 310 -20.09 10.29 -23.68
CA LEU A 310 -19.25 11.12 -22.82
C LEU A 310 -17.99 11.57 -23.56
N SER A 311 -17.42 12.70 -23.15
CA SER A 311 -16.11 13.15 -23.63
C SER A 311 -15.04 12.13 -23.25
N PHE A 312 -14.12 11.86 -24.18
CA PHE A 312 -12.95 11.01 -23.95
C PHE A 312 -11.66 11.78 -24.22
N VAL A 313 -10.76 11.82 -23.24
CA VAL A 313 -9.47 12.49 -23.35
C VAL A 313 -8.35 11.54 -22.91
N ALA A 314 -7.60 11.04 -23.88
CA ALA A 314 -6.40 10.24 -23.68
C ALA A 314 -5.35 10.67 -24.72
N PRO A 315 -4.61 11.76 -24.47
CA PRO A 315 -3.69 12.32 -25.46
C PRO A 315 -2.57 11.33 -25.77
N HIS A 316 -2.17 11.30 -27.04
CA HIS A 316 -0.94 10.65 -27.44
C HIS A 316 0.23 11.59 -27.15
N VAL A 317 1.18 11.12 -26.35
CA VAL A 317 2.44 11.81 -26.07
C VAL A 317 3.58 10.86 -26.38
N ASP A 318 4.52 11.34 -27.18
CA ASP A 318 5.70 10.58 -27.59
C ASP A 318 6.64 10.35 -26.40
N VAL A 319 7.36 9.22 -26.45
CA VAL A 319 8.46 8.91 -25.52
C VAL A 319 8.01 8.95 -24.05
N LEU A 320 6.86 8.34 -23.74
CA LEU A 320 6.48 8.05 -22.36
C LEU A 320 7.11 6.75 -21.87
N ARG A 321 7.42 6.71 -20.58
CA ARG A 321 8.02 5.57 -19.90
C ARG A 321 7.23 5.24 -18.65
N THR A 322 7.30 3.98 -18.26
CA THR A 322 6.80 3.50 -16.98
C THR A 322 7.98 3.25 -16.03
N TYR A 323 7.77 3.36 -14.72
CA TYR A 323 8.81 2.97 -13.77
C TYR A 323 8.80 1.44 -13.57
N ASP A 324 7.64 0.82 -13.39
CA ASP A 324 7.51 -0.62 -13.07
C ASP A 324 6.83 -1.45 -14.18
N GLY A 325 6.65 -0.88 -15.37
CA GLY A 325 5.88 -1.50 -16.44
C GLY A 325 4.37 -1.33 -16.33
N SER A 326 3.82 -0.71 -15.29
CA SER A 326 2.38 -0.44 -15.15
C SER A 326 2.07 1.04 -14.95
N HIS A 327 2.94 1.76 -14.27
CA HIS A 327 2.72 3.15 -13.86
C HIS A 327 3.71 4.06 -14.56
N LEU A 328 3.23 5.19 -15.08
CA LEU A 328 4.09 6.22 -15.66
C LEU A 328 5.18 6.65 -14.67
N ASP A 329 6.42 6.81 -15.16
CA ASP A 329 7.45 7.47 -14.36
C ASP A 329 7.09 8.96 -14.18
N ARG A 330 7.72 9.62 -13.20
CA ARG A 330 7.36 11.00 -12.85
C ARG A 330 7.47 11.97 -14.05
N PRO A 331 8.56 11.99 -14.85
CA PRO A 331 8.63 12.83 -16.03
C PRO A 331 7.54 12.55 -17.07
N SER A 332 7.19 11.28 -17.28
CA SER A 332 6.16 10.88 -18.24
C SER A 332 4.76 11.22 -17.75
N ALA A 333 4.47 11.04 -16.46
CA ALA A 333 3.24 11.48 -15.82
C ALA A 333 3.08 13.00 -15.96
N GLU A 334 4.14 13.78 -15.71
CA GLU A 334 4.13 15.24 -15.88
C GLU A 334 3.74 15.65 -17.31
N ARG A 335 4.39 15.06 -18.33
CA ARG A 335 4.10 15.36 -19.74
C ARG A 335 2.70 14.92 -20.16
N TRP A 336 2.27 13.73 -19.72
CA TRP A 336 0.98 13.19 -20.11
C TRP A 336 -0.18 13.94 -19.44
N SER A 337 -0.08 14.23 -18.13
CA SER A 337 -1.10 15.01 -17.42
C SER A 337 -1.20 16.44 -17.95
N ASP A 338 -0.08 17.08 -18.28
CA ASP A 338 -0.05 18.39 -18.96
C ASP A 338 -0.80 18.35 -20.30
N ALA A 339 -0.54 17.35 -21.13
CA ALA A 339 -1.27 17.15 -22.39
C ALA A 339 -2.77 16.89 -22.17
N PHE A 340 -3.12 16.12 -21.13
CA PHE A 340 -4.51 15.86 -20.78
C PHE A 340 -5.22 17.16 -20.39
N LEU A 341 -4.61 17.95 -19.52
CA LEU A 341 -5.17 19.19 -18.98
C LEU A 341 -5.31 20.28 -20.05
N ARG A 342 -4.44 20.31 -21.07
CA ARG A 342 -4.63 21.19 -22.24
C ARG A 342 -5.92 20.91 -23.00
N VAL A 343 -6.30 19.63 -23.11
CA VAL A 343 -7.48 19.20 -23.88
C VAL A 343 -8.74 19.23 -23.02
N ALA A 344 -8.67 18.68 -21.80
CA ALA A 344 -9.80 18.62 -20.88
C ALA A 344 -10.10 19.95 -20.18
N GLY A 345 -9.09 20.83 -20.05
CA GLY A 345 -9.15 22.08 -19.29
C GLY A 345 -10.32 22.99 -19.65
N PRO A 346 -10.57 23.30 -20.93
CA PRO A 346 -11.71 24.13 -21.33
C PRO A 346 -13.06 23.59 -20.84
N GLN A 347 -13.33 22.29 -21.03
CA GLN A 347 -14.54 21.63 -20.55
C GLN A 347 -14.66 21.69 -19.02
N MET A 348 -13.55 21.45 -18.30
CA MET A 348 -13.51 21.56 -16.85
C MET A 348 -13.81 22.99 -16.38
N GLN A 349 -13.24 24.01 -17.05
CA GLN A 349 -13.46 25.41 -16.71
C GLN A 349 -14.94 25.82 -16.83
N GLU A 350 -15.62 25.35 -17.88
CA GLU A 350 -17.07 25.57 -18.04
C GLU A 350 -17.87 24.95 -16.90
N CYS A 351 -17.49 23.76 -16.46
CA CYS A 351 -18.15 23.05 -15.36
C CYS A 351 -17.90 23.70 -13.98
N LEU A 352 -16.77 24.36 -13.77
CA LEU A 352 -16.53 25.19 -12.59
C LEU A 352 -17.48 26.41 -12.49
N GLY A 353 -18.24 26.73 -13.54
CA GLY A 353 -19.30 27.73 -13.51
C GLY A 353 -20.69 27.18 -13.15
N LYS A 354 -20.90 25.86 -13.20
CA LYS A 354 -22.24 25.23 -13.07
C LYS A 354 -22.53 24.77 -11.63
N PRO A 355 -23.74 25.00 -11.08
CA PRO A 355 -24.09 24.45 -9.77
C PRO A 355 -24.03 22.91 -9.79
N LEU A 356 -23.81 22.31 -8.61
CA LEU A 356 -24.06 20.87 -8.43
C LEU A 356 -25.55 20.60 -8.70
N ALA A 357 -25.86 19.52 -9.43
CA ALA A 357 -27.21 19.21 -9.88
C ALA A 357 -28.08 18.61 -8.77
#